data_AF-A0A397GQ68-F1
#
_entry.id   AF-A0A397GQ68-F1
#
_cell.length_a   1.000
_cell.length_b   1.000
_cell.length_c   1.000
_cell.angle_alpha   90.00
_cell.angle_beta   90.00
_cell.angle_gamma   90.00
#
_symmetry.space_group_name_H-M   'P 1'
#
loop_
_entity.id
_entity.type
_entity.pdbx_description
1 polymer ?
#
loop_
_entity_poly.entity_id
_entity_poly.type
_entity_poly.pdbx_seq_one_letter_code
_entity_poly.pdbx_strand_id
1 'polypeptide(L)'
;MATEISTQNQTLLINYLVSSLKKTVPGSHAYTLYLIFTRLECVEPLTSSKNIQNAETDRNIFKRRILVLITEKIKTNPDRDVFVTGIEIHEYYDSNNSSLIVYISKVDTTGFCNCSVTPTKNLLSAYMNFYSKNERSKFKSLKFHCFARSQPEYLFQLSAKNPIKRKLEDPQLIKWWKRIFQQTFFDNQNNAQNDARGWFYLPGVSTERNARMLINDLIYGENEKRENQFWKYGYPYPDAQKAIDVIPKFEDDAKSRWLSNVESEDENSLTVKEFWDMISIGGEFVGGNRAGFIWVEMKGNDGDGGDGQKIISAAKSIKPNEEKIGGLLVDNVTYNLTINTLLNENFQSESLAIESTSNWKCNFLEQRFTKEELEHNFITFMVENPLVKKEIQKTNVIPVNNLQMSIKRKNISNDSKIPSSVSQEETNISPKRIK
;
A
#
# COMPACT_ATOMS: atom_id res chain seq x y z
N MET A 1 14.85 32.00 13.34
CA MET A 1 13.58 32.14 14.10
C MET A 1 12.56 31.24 13.43
N ALA A 2 12.25 30.12 14.07
CA ALA A 2 11.26 29.17 13.58
C ALA A 2 9.88 29.80 13.75
N THR A 3 9.23 30.14 12.65
CA THR A 3 7.82 30.53 12.66
C THR A 3 7.00 29.32 13.10
N GLU A 4 6.44 29.41 14.30
CA GLU A 4 5.38 28.54 14.77
C GLU A 4 4.25 28.57 13.74
N ILE A 5 4.15 27.51 12.94
CA ILE A 5 3.00 27.29 12.08
C ILE A 5 1.82 27.11 13.03
N SER A 6 0.90 28.08 13.02
CA SER A 6 -0.29 28.10 13.86
C SER A 6 -1.02 26.76 13.79
N THR A 7 -1.48 26.28 14.95
CA THR A 7 -2.21 25.03 15.15
C THR A 7 -3.48 24.92 14.29
N GLN A 8 -3.98 26.01 13.70
CA GLN A 8 -5.11 26.03 12.77
C GLN A 8 -4.78 25.51 11.35
N ASN A 9 -3.51 25.59 10.90
CA ASN A 9 -3.11 25.16 9.55
C ASN A 9 -2.96 23.64 9.37
N GLN A 10 -3.05 22.85 10.45
CA GLN A 10 -2.96 21.37 10.41
C GLN A 10 -4.33 20.67 10.22
N THR A 11 -5.38 21.45 9.94
CA THR A 11 -6.75 20.95 9.75
C THR A 11 -6.98 20.34 8.38
N LEU A 12 -6.24 20.79 7.35
CA LEU A 12 -6.34 20.28 5.98
C LEU A 12 -5.44 19.06 5.78
N LEU A 13 -5.94 18.03 5.07
CA LEU A 13 -5.14 16.85 4.71
C LEU A 13 -3.88 17.27 3.95
N ILE A 14 -3.99 18.08 2.90
CA ILE A 14 -2.83 18.51 2.09
C ILE A 14 -1.73 19.17 2.94
N ASN A 15 -2.10 20.06 3.87
CA ASN A 15 -1.15 20.73 4.77
C ASN A 15 -0.53 19.76 5.76
N TYR A 16 -1.32 18.82 6.28
CA TYR A 16 -0.82 17.77 7.16
C TYR A 16 0.21 16.88 6.45
N LEU A 17 -0.06 16.48 5.20
CA LEU A 17 0.88 15.71 4.39
C LEU A 17 2.19 16.46 4.23
N VAL A 18 2.16 17.74 3.81
CA VAL A 18 3.36 18.57 3.66
C VAL A 18 4.13 18.69 4.98
N SER A 19 3.45 18.98 6.09
CA SER A 19 4.09 19.09 7.41
C SER A 19 4.76 17.78 7.84
N SER A 20 4.11 16.64 7.58
CA SER A 20 4.62 15.31 7.91
C SER A 20 5.82 14.95 7.03
N LEU A 21 5.77 15.23 5.72
CA LEU A 21 6.87 14.97 4.80
C LEU A 21 8.13 15.77 5.18
N LYS A 22 7.98 17.05 5.52
CA LYS A 22 9.10 17.89 6.01
C LYS A 22 9.83 17.30 7.21
N LYS A 23 9.09 16.60 8.09
CA LYS A 23 9.64 16.01 9.32
C LYS A 23 10.20 14.60 9.14
N THR A 24 9.69 13.85 8.17
CA THR A 24 9.92 12.39 8.11
C THR A 24 10.71 11.94 6.88
N VAL A 25 10.69 12.68 5.77
CA VAL A 25 11.50 12.37 4.59
C VAL A 25 12.92 12.85 4.86
N PRO A 26 13.95 11.98 4.81
CA PRO A 26 15.32 12.37 5.06
C PRO A 26 15.96 12.94 3.78
N GLY A 27 16.87 13.89 3.92
CA GLY A 27 17.57 14.52 2.80
C GLY A 27 17.14 15.97 2.55
N SER A 28 17.53 16.48 1.38
CA SER A 28 17.22 17.84 0.92
C SER A 28 16.46 17.75 -0.39
N HIS A 29 15.19 18.15 -0.38
CA HIS A 29 14.28 17.99 -1.51
C HIS A 29 13.45 19.24 -1.73
N ALA A 30 13.16 19.52 -3.00
CA ALA A 30 12.21 20.54 -3.41
C ALA A 30 11.04 19.83 -4.11
N TYR A 31 9.95 19.67 -3.38
CA TYR A 31 8.77 18.92 -3.84
C TYR A 31 7.63 19.86 -4.21
N THR A 32 6.82 19.44 -5.17
CA THR A 32 5.46 19.97 -5.36
C THR A 32 4.48 18.83 -5.18
N LEU A 33 3.49 19.02 -4.31
CA LEU A 33 2.44 18.04 -4.03
C LEU A 33 1.13 18.47 -4.68
N TYR A 34 0.59 17.56 -5.49
CA TYR A 34 -0.71 17.67 -6.14
C TYR A 34 -1.68 16.71 -5.45
N LEU A 35 -2.75 17.25 -4.87
CA LEU A 35 -3.84 16.46 -4.30
C LEU A 35 -5.10 16.78 -5.11
N ILE A 36 -5.59 15.81 -5.85
CA ILE A 36 -6.77 15.93 -6.71
C ILE A 36 -7.82 14.96 -6.19
N PHE A 37 -9.06 15.41 -6.00
CA PHE A 37 -10.10 14.56 -5.44
C PHE A 37 -11.48 14.83 -6.02
N THR A 38 -12.37 13.84 -5.93
CA THR A 38 -13.76 13.98 -6.38
C THR A 38 -14.68 14.44 -5.25
N ARG A 39 -15.85 14.97 -5.63
CA ARG A 39 -16.98 15.07 -4.69
C ARG A 39 -17.36 13.69 -4.17
N LEU A 40 -18.01 13.68 -3.02
CA LEU A 40 -18.61 12.47 -2.49
C LEU A 40 -19.86 12.12 -3.29
N GLU A 41 -19.83 10.93 -3.87
CA GLU A 41 -20.95 10.41 -4.64
C GLU A 41 -21.54 9.20 -3.94
N CYS A 42 -22.86 9.15 -3.94
CA CYS A 42 -23.59 8.01 -3.42
C CYS A 42 -23.34 6.80 -4.34
N VAL A 43 -22.89 5.69 -3.77
CA VAL A 43 -22.57 4.46 -4.50
C VAL A 43 -23.31 3.27 -3.93
N GLU A 44 -23.31 2.18 -4.68
CA GLU A 44 -23.82 0.90 -4.19
C GLU A 44 -23.04 0.42 -2.96
N PRO A 45 -23.70 -0.30 -2.03
CA PRO A 45 -23.04 -0.90 -0.87
C PRO A 45 -21.84 -1.77 -1.27
N LEU A 46 -20.79 -1.74 -0.45
CA LEU A 46 -19.60 -2.57 -0.67
C LEU A 46 -19.87 -4.06 -0.46
N THR A 47 -20.93 -4.41 0.26
CA THR A 47 -21.35 -5.76 0.61
C THR A 47 -22.83 -5.93 0.34
N SER A 48 -23.26 -7.13 -0.02
CA SER A 48 -24.65 -7.45 -0.40
C SER A 48 -25.56 -7.69 0.81
N SER A 49 -25.12 -7.34 2.03
CA SER A 49 -25.84 -7.61 3.27
C SER A 49 -27.29 -7.13 3.15
N LYS A 50 -28.23 -8.08 3.13
CA LYS A 50 -29.66 -7.79 3.14
C LYS A 50 -29.99 -7.15 4.49
N ASN A 51 -30.10 -5.83 4.54
CA ASN A 51 -30.87 -5.18 5.58
C ASN A 51 -32.33 -5.62 5.38
N ILE A 52 -32.73 -6.63 6.14
CA ILE A 52 -34.12 -7.03 6.29
C ILE A 52 -34.80 -5.88 7.02
N GLN A 53 -35.53 -5.06 6.26
CA GLN A 53 -36.47 -3.97 6.62
C GLN A 53 -36.10 -2.65 5.91
N ASN A 54 -36.75 -2.43 4.75
CA ASN A 54 -36.81 -1.20 3.92
C ASN A 54 -35.78 -1.09 2.77
N ALA A 55 -36.10 -1.75 1.66
CA ALA A 55 -35.28 -1.85 0.45
C ALA A 55 -35.20 -0.57 -0.44
N GLU A 56 -35.89 0.52 -0.09
CA GLU A 56 -35.93 1.75 -0.93
C GLU A 56 -35.13 2.94 -0.36
N THR A 57 -34.51 2.83 0.83
CA THR A 57 -33.89 3.97 1.54
C THR A 57 -32.39 3.85 1.85
N ASP A 58 -31.70 2.79 1.42
CA ASP A 58 -30.43 2.35 2.03
C ASP A 58 -29.14 2.63 1.23
N ARG A 59 -29.14 3.57 0.28
CA ARG A 59 -27.87 4.04 -0.31
C ARG A 59 -27.17 5.05 0.61
N ASN A 60 -26.46 4.49 1.58
CA ASN A 60 -25.80 5.23 2.66
C ASN A 60 -24.27 5.14 2.60
N ILE A 61 -23.73 4.62 1.48
CA ILE A 61 -22.29 4.64 1.20
C ILE A 61 -21.98 5.78 0.23
N PHE A 62 -20.99 6.59 0.59
CA PHE A 62 -20.48 7.66 -0.24
C PHE A 62 -19.01 7.41 -0.59
N LYS A 63 -18.67 7.46 -1.87
CA LYS A 63 -17.31 7.25 -2.36
C LYS A 63 -16.67 8.58 -2.73
N ARG A 64 -15.39 8.73 -2.37
CA ARG A 64 -14.49 9.76 -2.89
C ARG A 64 -13.22 9.11 -3.42
N ARG A 65 -12.73 9.60 -4.56
CA ARG A 65 -11.43 9.21 -5.12
C ARG A 65 -10.43 10.32 -4.85
N ILE A 66 -9.21 9.96 -4.48
CA ILE A 66 -8.11 10.88 -4.20
C ILE A 66 -6.89 10.39 -4.98
N LEU A 67 -6.32 11.28 -5.78
CA LEU A 67 -5.04 11.11 -6.44
C LEU A 67 -4.03 12.04 -5.79
N VAL A 68 -2.94 11.49 -5.27
CA VAL A 68 -1.81 12.24 -4.73
C VAL A 68 -0.60 12.03 -5.62
N LEU A 69 -0.09 13.10 -6.23
CA LEU A 69 1.14 13.08 -7.02
C LEU A 69 2.18 13.99 -6.38
N ILE A 70 3.45 13.58 -6.42
CA ILE A 70 4.57 14.42 -6.01
C ILE A 70 5.54 14.53 -7.17
N THR A 71 5.92 15.77 -7.51
CA THR A 71 7.09 16.05 -8.34
C THR A 71 8.26 16.49 -7.49
N GLU A 72 9.48 16.26 -7.99
CA GLU A 72 10.72 16.74 -7.40
C GLU A 72 11.50 17.57 -8.42
N LYS A 73 11.99 18.73 -7.99
CA LYS A 73 12.88 19.56 -8.80
C LYS A 73 14.20 18.84 -9.06
N ILE A 74 14.67 18.91 -10.30
CA ILE A 74 15.88 18.21 -10.70
C ILE A 74 17.11 19.01 -10.30
N LYS A 75 18.09 18.37 -9.65
CA LYS A 75 19.32 19.04 -9.18
C LYS A 75 20.11 19.70 -10.32
N THR A 76 20.18 19.06 -11.49
CA THR A 76 20.92 19.55 -12.65
C THR A 76 20.17 20.64 -13.42
N ASN A 77 18.85 20.75 -13.24
CA ASN A 77 18.02 21.76 -13.89
C ASN A 77 16.87 22.20 -12.95
N PRO A 78 17.09 23.20 -12.09
CA PRO A 78 16.13 23.66 -11.08
C PRO A 78 14.83 24.24 -11.65
N ASP A 79 14.78 24.55 -12.94
CA ASP A 79 13.55 25.05 -13.57
C ASP A 79 12.60 23.89 -13.91
N ARG A 80 13.12 22.67 -14.00
CA ARG A 80 12.37 21.45 -14.32
C ARG A 80 12.10 20.60 -13.09
N ASP A 81 11.03 19.83 -13.15
CA ASP A 81 10.72 18.78 -12.20
C ASP A 81 10.20 17.53 -12.89
N VAL A 82 10.15 16.45 -12.12
CA VAL A 82 9.73 15.14 -12.58
C VAL A 82 8.83 14.50 -11.53
N PHE A 83 7.79 13.79 -11.95
CA PHE A 83 7.01 12.96 -11.02
C PHE A 83 7.90 11.90 -10.36
N VAL A 84 7.75 11.74 -9.05
CA VAL A 84 8.54 10.76 -8.25
C VAL A 84 7.65 9.75 -7.52
N THR A 85 6.40 10.10 -7.24
CA THR A 85 5.45 9.27 -6.51
C THR A 85 4.02 9.57 -6.94
N GLY A 86 3.21 8.52 -7.09
CA GLY A 86 1.78 8.61 -7.32
C GLY A 86 1.03 7.62 -6.44
N ILE A 87 -0.10 8.05 -5.87
CA ILE A 87 -0.95 7.24 -5.00
C ILE A 87 -2.41 7.51 -5.36
N GLU A 88 -3.16 6.46 -5.70
CA GLU A 88 -4.62 6.49 -5.87
C GLU A 88 -5.29 5.84 -4.65
N ILE A 89 -6.22 6.55 -4.02
CA ILE A 89 -6.93 6.13 -2.81
C ILE A 89 -8.43 6.30 -3.02
N HIS A 90 -9.21 5.30 -2.63
CA HIS A 90 -10.66 5.35 -2.59
C HIS A 90 -11.14 5.36 -1.14
N GLU A 91 -11.88 6.39 -0.78
CA GLU A 91 -12.51 6.52 0.53
C GLU A 91 -14.00 6.20 0.41
N TYR A 92 -14.51 5.33 1.27
CA TYR A 92 -15.90 4.96 1.35
C TYR A 92 -16.42 5.30 2.75
N TYR A 93 -17.36 6.24 2.79
CA TYR A 93 -18.04 6.70 3.99
C TYR A 93 -19.33 5.94 4.14
N ASP A 94 -19.44 5.17 5.22
CA ASP A 94 -20.66 4.46 5.59
C ASP A 94 -21.39 5.29 6.65
N SER A 95 -22.49 5.94 6.26
CA SER A 95 -23.25 6.78 7.17
C SER A 95 -24.03 5.95 8.21
N ASN A 96 -24.44 4.72 7.89
CA ASN A 96 -25.15 3.81 8.79
C ASN A 96 -24.27 3.41 9.95
N ASN A 97 -23.06 2.94 9.64
CA ASN A 97 -22.10 2.49 10.64
C ASN A 97 -21.21 3.63 11.17
N SER A 98 -21.37 4.85 10.63
CA SER A 98 -20.49 5.99 10.91
C SER A 98 -19.02 5.60 10.77
N SER A 99 -18.69 4.90 9.68
CA SER A 99 -17.36 4.32 9.47
C SER A 99 -16.70 4.85 8.20
N LEU A 100 -15.36 4.89 8.20
CA LEU A 100 -14.56 5.24 7.03
C LEU A 100 -13.73 4.03 6.61
N ILE A 101 -13.93 3.60 5.38
CA ILE A 101 -13.16 2.53 4.74
C ILE A 101 -12.26 3.17 3.69
N VAL A 102 -10.96 3.09 3.89
CA VAL A 102 -9.93 3.56 2.97
C VAL A 102 -9.36 2.36 2.22
N TYR A 103 -9.51 2.34 0.91
CA TYR A 103 -8.84 1.39 0.03
C TYR A 103 -7.71 2.09 -0.71
N ILE A 104 -6.47 1.64 -0.48
CA ILE A 104 -5.30 2.14 -1.20
C ILE A 104 -5.18 1.35 -2.50
N SER A 105 -5.67 1.95 -3.59
CA SER A 105 -5.88 1.30 -4.88
C SER A 105 -4.58 1.10 -5.66
N LYS A 106 -3.80 2.18 -5.83
CA LYS A 106 -2.55 2.15 -6.60
C LYS A 106 -1.46 2.94 -5.89
N VAL A 107 -0.24 2.43 -5.94
CA VAL A 107 0.97 3.14 -5.50
C VAL A 107 2.07 2.87 -6.51
N ASP A 108 2.66 3.92 -7.04
CA ASP A 108 3.73 3.81 -8.01
C ASP A 108 4.81 4.88 -7.82
N THR A 109 5.97 4.61 -8.39
CA THR A 109 7.11 5.52 -8.43
C THR A 109 7.75 5.46 -9.81
N THR A 110 8.38 6.55 -10.24
CA THR A 110 9.08 6.59 -11.53
C THR A 110 10.53 6.12 -11.43
N GLY A 111 11.12 6.18 -10.23
CA GLY A 111 12.55 5.93 -9.98
C GLY A 111 13.43 7.17 -10.09
N PHE A 112 12.94 8.28 -10.66
CA PHE A 112 13.67 9.55 -10.74
C PHE A 112 13.55 10.27 -9.39
N CYS A 113 14.55 10.15 -8.53
CA CYS A 113 14.59 10.85 -7.25
C CYS A 113 16.01 11.30 -6.93
N ASN A 114 16.16 12.47 -6.31
CA ASN A 114 17.49 13.04 -6.08
C ASN A 114 18.30 12.33 -4.96
N CYS A 115 17.67 11.44 -4.21
CA CYS A 115 18.25 10.64 -3.12
C CYS A 115 17.77 9.20 -3.23
N SER A 116 18.39 8.27 -2.49
CA SER A 116 18.06 6.84 -2.52
C SER A 116 16.69 6.47 -1.94
N VAL A 117 15.88 7.45 -1.53
CA VAL A 117 14.57 7.24 -0.90
C VAL A 117 13.52 8.16 -1.53
N THR A 118 12.37 7.59 -1.85
CA THR A 118 11.19 8.32 -2.31
C THR A 118 10.33 8.72 -1.12
N PRO A 119 9.52 9.79 -1.21
CA PRO A 119 8.60 10.18 -0.15
C PRO A 119 7.41 9.23 0.02
N THR A 120 7.28 8.19 -0.82
CA THR A 120 6.10 7.33 -0.95
C THR A 120 5.64 6.72 0.37
N LYS A 121 6.56 6.10 1.11
CA LYS A 121 6.23 5.48 2.40
C LYS A 121 5.81 6.51 3.44
N ASN A 122 6.54 7.61 3.51
CA ASN A 122 6.26 8.72 4.41
C ASN A 122 4.89 9.35 4.12
N LEU A 123 4.56 9.48 2.83
CA LEU A 123 3.28 10.01 2.35
C LEU A 123 2.11 9.10 2.76
N LEU A 124 2.23 7.78 2.55
CA LEU A 124 1.24 6.80 2.98
C LEU A 124 1.03 6.84 4.50
N SER A 125 2.12 6.81 5.27
CA SER A 125 2.05 6.93 6.73
C SER A 125 1.44 8.26 7.16
N ALA A 126 1.75 9.37 6.49
CA ALA A 126 1.17 10.68 6.79
C ALA A 126 -0.34 10.69 6.54
N TYR A 127 -0.79 10.19 5.39
CA TYR A 127 -2.21 10.09 5.04
C TYR A 127 -2.98 9.25 6.07
N MET A 128 -2.47 8.08 6.44
CA MET A 128 -3.09 7.21 7.44
C MET A 128 -3.08 7.82 8.84
N ASN A 129 -2.01 8.54 9.22
CA ASN A 129 -1.93 9.25 10.50
C ASN A 129 -2.93 10.42 10.57
N PHE A 130 -3.20 11.11 9.48
CA PHE A 130 -4.21 12.18 9.45
C PHE A 130 -5.57 11.65 9.94
N TYR A 131 -6.05 10.53 9.37
CA TYR A 131 -7.33 9.96 9.78
C TYR A 131 -7.29 9.32 11.16
N SER A 132 -6.22 8.57 11.47
CA SER A 132 -6.14 7.83 12.74
C SER A 132 -5.82 8.70 13.96
N LYS A 133 -5.26 9.90 13.78
CA LYS A 133 -4.91 10.82 14.89
C LYS A 133 -5.76 12.09 14.90
N ASN A 134 -5.94 12.75 13.76
CA ASN A 134 -6.60 14.05 13.72
C ASN A 134 -8.13 13.93 13.56
N GLU A 135 -8.58 12.90 12.84
CA GLU A 135 -10.00 12.78 12.45
C GLU A 135 -10.69 11.55 13.06
N ARG A 136 -9.99 10.83 13.95
CA ARG A 136 -10.46 9.57 14.54
C ARG A 136 -11.79 9.69 15.27
N SER A 137 -12.01 10.80 15.97
CA SER A 137 -13.24 11.03 16.76
C SER A 137 -14.51 11.12 15.92
N LYS A 138 -14.40 11.25 14.60
CA LYS A 138 -15.56 11.35 13.69
C LYS A 138 -16.14 10.01 13.28
N PHE A 139 -15.39 8.92 13.48
CA PHE A 139 -15.76 7.61 12.98
C PHE A 139 -15.85 6.63 14.14
N LYS A 140 -16.90 5.82 14.17
CA LYS A 140 -17.01 4.66 15.07
C LYS A 140 -16.03 3.55 14.67
N SER A 141 -15.66 3.50 13.40
CA SER A 141 -14.63 2.59 12.89
C SER A 141 -13.89 3.21 11.72
N LEU A 142 -12.58 3.02 11.71
CA LEU A 142 -11.68 3.36 10.61
C LEU A 142 -11.01 2.08 10.11
N LYS A 143 -11.15 1.80 8.81
CA LYS A 143 -10.63 0.59 8.17
C LYS A 143 -9.73 0.97 7.01
N PHE A 144 -8.53 0.40 6.96
CA PHE A 144 -7.61 0.52 5.84
C PHE A 144 -7.46 -0.83 5.16
N HIS A 145 -7.56 -0.84 3.84
CA HIS A 145 -7.48 -2.01 3.00
C HIS A 145 -6.40 -1.82 1.93
N CYS A 146 -5.62 -2.86 1.69
CA CYS A 146 -4.64 -2.90 0.62
C CYS A 146 -4.58 -4.31 0.02
N PHE A 147 -4.63 -4.38 -1.32
CA PHE A 147 -4.31 -5.57 -2.08
C PHE A 147 -2.89 -5.43 -2.65
N ALA A 148 -1.94 -6.14 -2.04
CA ALA A 148 -0.53 -6.10 -2.38
C ALA A 148 -0.21 -7.14 -3.46
N ARG A 149 -0.10 -6.68 -4.70
CA ARG A 149 0.36 -7.46 -5.86
C ARG A 149 1.49 -6.68 -6.53
N SER A 150 2.53 -7.34 -7.02
CA SER A 150 3.56 -6.70 -7.83
C SER A 150 3.09 -6.59 -9.27
N GLN A 151 3.29 -5.41 -9.86
CA GLN A 151 3.15 -5.15 -11.28
C GLN A 151 4.37 -4.34 -11.74
N PRO A 152 4.74 -4.41 -13.03
CA PRO A 152 5.81 -3.57 -13.57
C PRO A 152 5.56 -2.07 -13.33
N GLU A 153 4.31 -1.65 -13.50
CA GLU A 153 3.86 -0.27 -13.36
C GLU A 153 2.34 -0.21 -13.12
N TYR A 154 1.89 0.87 -12.48
CA TYR A 154 0.49 1.12 -12.13
C TYR A 154 -0.01 2.47 -12.64
N LEU A 155 0.78 3.53 -12.43
CA LEU A 155 0.41 4.91 -12.76
C LEU A 155 1.38 5.54 -13.77
N PHE A 156 2.65 5.13 -13.75
CA PHE A 156 3.69 5.72 -14.58
C PHE A 156 4.07 4.76 -15.71
N GLN A 157 3.43 4.93 -16.86
CA GLN A 157 3.59 4.06 -18.02
C GLN A 157 5.04 4.06 -18.54
N LEU A 158 5.53 2.88 -18.95
CA LEU A 158 6.91 2.59 -19.34
C LEU A 158 7.99 2.83 -18.28
N SER A 159 7.63 3.21 -17.05
CA SER A 159 8.60 3.37 -15.97
C SER A 159 9.27 2.06 -15.58
N ALA A 160 8.67 0.90 -15.88
CA ALA A 160 9.33 -0.40 -15.67
C ALA A 160 10.59 -0.60 -16.53
N LYS A 161 10.70 0.12 -17.65
CA LYS A 161 11.89 0.10 -18.53
C LYS A 161 13.01 1.00 -18.01
N ASN A 162 12.73 1.84 -17.02
CA ASN A 162 13.71 2.70 -16.40
C ASN A 162 14.67 1.87 -15.52
N PRO A 163 15.97 1.75 -15.84
CA PRO A 163 16.89 0.88 -15.11
C PRO A 163 17.13 1.32 -13.66
N ILE A 164 16.85 2.59 -13.32
CA ILE A 164 16.97 3.07 -11.93
C ILE A 164 15.71 2.83 -11.10
N LYS A 165 14.56 2.48 -11.72
CA LYS A 165 13.34 2.13 -10.99
C LYS A 165 13.52 0.76 -10.34
N ARG A 166 13.54 0.73 -9.01
CA ARG A 166 13.54 -0.53 -8.25
C ARG A 166 12.12 -1.04 -8.02
N LYS A 167 11.70 -1.99 -8.83
CA LYS A 167 10.46 -2.76 -8.61
C LYS A 167 10.64 -3.72 -7.43
N LEU A 168 9.63 -3.82 -6.57
CA LEU A 168 9.57 -4.86 -5.54
C LEU A 168 8.85 -6.08 -6.12
N GLU A 169 9.43 -7.26 -5.94
CA GLU A 169 8.74 -8.51 -6.23
C GLU A 169 7.63 -8.77 -5.22
N ASP A 170 6.66 -9.60 -5.59
CA ASP A 170 5.46 -9.95 -4.82
C ASP A 170 5.70 -10.10 -3.30
N PRO A 171 6.62 -10.97 -2.82
CA PRO A 171 6.81 -11.14 -1.38
C PRO A 171 7.45 -9.92 -0.70
N GLN A 172 8.30 -9.19 -1.43
CA GLN A 172 8.93 -7.97 -0.93
C GLN A 172 7.90 -6.85 -0.80
N LEU A 173 6.95 -6.76 -1.72
CA LEU A 173 5.89 -5.76 -1.69
C LEU A 173 4.90 -6.02 -0.55
N ILE A 174 4.51 -7.28 -0.33
CA ILE A 174 3.66 -7.66 0.82
C ILE A 174 4.36 -7.27 2.13
N LYS A 175 5.65 -7.62 2.27
CA LYS A 175 6.46 -7.22 3.44
C LYS A 175 6.55 -5.70 3.56
N TRP A 176 6.74 -4.99 2.45
CA TRP A 176 6.82 -3.54 2.44
C TRP A 176 5.55 -2.91 2.99
N TRP A 177 4.38 -3.31 2.49
CA TRP A 177 3.08 -2.85 3.00
C TRP A 177 2.87 -3.19 4.47
N LYS A 178 3.11 -4.43 4.89
CA LYS A 178 3.02 -4.85 6.30
C LYS A 178 3.86 -3.93 7.20
N ARG A 179 5.09 -3.58 6.78
CA ARG A 179 5.95 -2.66 7.53
C ARG A 179 5.42 -1.23 7.58
N ILE A 180 4.78 -0.72 6.52
CA ILE A 180 4.18 0.63 6.56
C ILE A 180 3.04 0.68 7.57
N PHE A 181 2.13 -0.29 7.51
CA PHE A 181 1.02 -0.38 8.47
C PHE A 181 1.53 -0.53 9.90
N GLN A 182 2.47 -1.43 10.14
CA GLN A 182 3.07 -1.62 11.46
C GLN A 182 3.73 -0.34 12.00
N GLN A 183 4.52 0.36 11.18
CA GLN A 183 5.13 1.61 11.61
C GLN A 183 4.11 2.71 11.88
N THR A 184 3.02 2.74 11.11
CA THR A 184 1.99 3.78 11.24
C THR A 184 1.14 3.56 12.49
N PHE A 185 0.69 2.34 12.74
CA PHE A 185 -0.33 2.03 13.74
C PHE A 185 0.20 1.37 15.01
N PHE A 186 1.43 0.85 15.00
CA PHE A 186 1.96 0.07 16.11
C PHE A 186 3.27 0.63 16.69
N ASP A 187 4.31 0.81 15.86
CA ASP A 187 5.64 1.18 16.38
C ASP A 187 5.70 2.59 16.99
N ASN A 188 4.85 3.50 16.50
CA ASN A 188 4.83 4.92 16.88
C ASN A 188 3.81 5.26 17.98
N GLN A 189 3.29 4.26 18.69
CA GLN A 189 2.28 4.43 19.73
C GLN A 189 2.88 4.10 21.10
N ASN A 190 2.66 4.98 22.08
CA ASN A 190 2.96 4.66 23.48
C ASN A 190 1.93 3.59 23.92
N ASN A 191 2.42 2.47 24.45
CA ASN A 191 1.72 1.19 24.70
C ASN A 191 0.35 1.22 25.43
N ALA A 192 -0.21 2.37 25.81
CA ALA A 192 -1.39 2.44 26.67
C ALA A 192 -2.75 2.39 25.94
N GLN A 193 -2.82 2.53 24.59
CA GLN A 193 -4.12 2.71 23.92
C GLN A 193 -4.12 2.32 22.42
N ASN A 194 -3.53 1.19 22.06
CA ASN A 194 -3.59 0.67 20.70
C ASN A 194 -4.88 -0.12 20.45
N ASP A 195 -5.96 0.57 20.07
CA ASP A 195 -7.21 -0.07 19.60
C ASP A 195 -7.14 -0.50 18.12
N ALA A 196 -5.95 -0.43 17.53
CA ALA A 196 -5.70 -0.83 16.15
C ALA A 196 -5.39 -2.33 16.09
N ARG A 197 -6.01 -3.02 15.14
CA ARG A 197 -5.74 -4.44 14.84
C ARG A 197 -5.43 -4.60 13.38
N GLY A 198 -4.38 -5.36 13.08
CA GLY A 198 -3.94 -5.65 11.72
C GLY A 198 -4.20 -7.10 11.33
N TRP A 199 -4.52 -7.33 10.06
CA TRP A 199 -4.58 -8.64 9.45
C TRP A 199 -3.74 -8.68 8.18
N PHE A 200 -3.10 -9.81 7.92
CA PHE A 200 -2.49 -10.07 6.62
C PHE A 200 -2.78 -11.51 6.20
N TYR A 201 -3.07 -11.70 4.92
CA TYR A 201 -3.43 -13.00 4.38
C TYR A 201 -2.81 -13.22 3.01
N LEU A 202 -2.25 -14.41 2.80
CA LEU A 202 -1.75 -14.88 1.52
C LEU A 202 -2.62 -16.08 1.10
N PRO A 203 -3.54 -15.93 0.12
CA PRO A 203 -4.36 -17.04 -0.34
C PRO A 203 -3.52 -18.25 -0.73
N GLY A 204 -3.97 -19.44 -0.33
CA GLY A 204 -3.27 -20.70 -0.58
C GLY A 204 -2.16 -21.04 0.43
N VAL A 205 -1.89 -20.16 1.40
CA VAL A 205 -0.90 -20.41 2.46
C VAL A 205 -1.61 -20.68 3.79
N SER A 206 -1.51 -21.92 4.27
CA SER A 206 -2.30 -22.39 5.41
C SER A 206 -1.81 -21.92 6.79
N THR A 207 -0.54 -21.55 6.95
CA THR A 207 0.02 -21.17 8.26
C THR A 207 0.75 -19.84 8.23
N GLU A 208 0.65 -19.11 9.34
CA GLU A 208 1.36 -17.83 9.52
C GLU A 208 2.88 -17.99 9.34
N ARG A 209 3.45 -19.08 9.89
CA ARG A 209 4.88 -19.37 9.77
C ARG A 209 5.29 -19.46 8.30
N ASN A 210 4.56 -20.22 7.48
CA ASN A 210 4.85 -20.33 6.06
C ASN A 210 4.68 -18.99 5.36
N ALA A 211 3.61 -18.24 5.66
CA ALA A 211 3.40 -16.92 5.08
C ALA A 211 4.58 -15.98 5.37
N ARG A 212 5.02 -15.91 6.64
CA ARG A 212 6.19 -15.12 7.05
C ARG A 212 7.49 -15.60 6.41
N MET A 213 7.68 -16.91 6.22
CA MET A 213 8.81 -17.44 5.46
C MET A 213 8.78 -16.95 4.00
N LEU A 214 7.63 -17.02 3.33
CA LEU A 214 7.49 -16.66 1.92
C LEU A 214 7.79 -15.18 1.66
N ILE A 215 7.40 -14.30 2.58
CA ILE A 215 7.66 -12.85 2.49
C ILE A 215 8.99 -12.42 3.15
N ASN A 216 9.81 -13.36 3.61
CA ASN A 216 11.07 -13.11 4.34
C ASN A 216 10.88 -12.21 5.57
N ASP A 217 9.84 -12.44 6.35
CA ASP A 217 9.46 -11.67 7.55
C ASP A 217 9.36 -12.56 8.79
N LEU A 218 10.26 -13.56 8.87
CA LEU A 218 10.43 -14.39 10.06
C LEU A 218 10.91 -13.55 11.23
N ILE A 219 10.19 -13.67 12.34
CA ILE A 219 10.49 -13.04 13.62
C ILE A 219 10.39 -14.09 14.71
N TYR A 220 11.15 -13.92 15.79
CA TYR A 220 11.22 -14.88 16.89
C TYR A 220 11.25 -14.14 18.23
N GLY A 221 10.84 -14.85 19.29
CA GLY A 221 10.99 -14.39 20.67
C GLY A 221 10.12 -13.18 20.99
N GLU A 222 10.70 -12.16 21.62
CA GLU A 222 9.94 -10.98 22.06
C GLU A 222 9.37 -10.16 20.91
N ASN A 223 10.07 -10.07 19.79
CA ASN A 223 9.57 -9.35 18.61
C ASN A 223 8.33 -10.02 18.01
N GLU A 224 8.29 -11.36 18.01
CA GLU A 224 7.11 -12.13 17.61
C GLU A 224 5.94 -11.88 18.54
N LYS A 225 6.16 -12.00 19.86
CA LYS A 225 5.13 -11.70 20.86
C LYS A 225 4.58 -10.27 20.71
N ARG A 226 5.47 -9.30 20.48
CA ARG A 226 5.12 -7.90 20.30
C ARG A 226 4.29 -7.70 19.02
N GLU A 227 4.73 -8.20 17.88
CA GLU A 227 3.97 -8.08 16.63
C GLU A 227 2.61 -8.78 16.69
N ASN A 228 2.52 -9.93 17.38
CA ASN A 228 1.28 -10.70 17.50
C ASN A 228 0.23 -10.01 18.37
N GLN A 229 0.59 -8.95 19.10
CA GLN A 229 -0.40 -8.06 19.76
C GLN A 229 -1.17 -7.23 18.72
N PHE A 230 -0.59 -6.98 17.55
CA PHE A 230 -1.17 -6.17 16.49
C PHE A 230 -1.64 -7.03 15.30
N TRP A 231 -0.76 -7.88 14.77
CA TRP A 231 -1.01 -8.69 13.59
C TRP A 231 -1.69 -10.01 13.93
N LYS A 232 -2.75 -10.32 13.20
CA LYS A 232 -3.34 -11.65 13.09
C LYS A 232 -3.17 -12.17 11.65
N TYR A 233 -2.63 -13.37 11.48
CA TYR A 233 -2.66 -14.00 10.17
C TYR A 233 -4.09 -14.44 9.80
N GLY A 234 -4.49 -14.20 8.56
CA GLY A 234 -5.86 -14.42 8.08
C GLY A 234 -6.56 -13.11 7.74
N TYR A 235 -7.88 -13.12 7.81
CA TYR A 235 -8.76 -12.01 7.44
C TYR A 235 -9.73 -11.65 8.58
N PRO A 236 -10.35 -10.45 8.55
CA PRO A 236 -11.27 -10.00 9.61
C PRO A 236 -12.69 -10.58 9.52
N TYR A 237 -12.96 -11.45 8.54
CA TYR A 237 -14.30 -11.98 8.26
C TYR A 237 -14.51 -13.39 8.87
N PRO A 238 -15.67 -13.70 9.45
CA PRO A 238 -15.97 -15.05 9.96
C PRO A 238 -16.12 -16.07 8.83
N ASP A 239 -15.43 -17.21 8.95
CA ASP A 239 -15.39 -18.27 7.93
C ASP A 239 -16.76 -18.77 7.46
N ALA A 240 -17.72 -18.90 8.39
CA ALA A 240 -19.04 -19.48 8.13
C ALA A 240 -20.06 -18.49 7.54
N GLN A 241 -19.74 -17.19 7.51
CA GLN A 241 -20.64 -16.19 6.92
C GLN A 241 -20.56 -16.25 5.39
N LYS A 242 -21.63 -15.80 4.72
CA LYS A 242 -21.64 -15.68 3.27
C LYS A 242 -20.63 -14.62 2.84
N ALA A 243 -19.76 -14.96 1.89
CA ALA A 243 -18.69 -14.09 1.45
C ALA A 243 -19.21 -12.74 0.92
N ILE A 244 -20.30 -12.77 0.14
CA ILE A 244 -20.94 -11.57 -0.44
C ILE A 244 -21.47 -10.59 0.61
N ASP A 245 -21.81 -11.07 1.81
CA ASP A 245 -22.41 -10.24 2.85
C ASP A 245 -21.36 -9.47 3.67
N VAL A 246 -20.08 -9.91 3.65
CA VAL A 246 -19.06 -9.35 4.54
C VAL A 246 -17.75 -8.93 3.87
N ILE A 247 -17.43 -9.46 2.68
CA ILE A 247 -16.21 -9.09 1.97
C ILE A 247 -16.51 -7.88 1.07
N PRO A 248 -15.86 -6.72 1.31
CA PRO A 248 -16.14 -5.51 0.56
C PRO A 248 -15.60 -5.57 -0.87
N LYS A 249 -16.41 -5.13 -1.82
CA LYS A 249 -16.04 -5.03 -3.24
C LYS A 249 -15.44 -3.65 -3.54
N PHE A 250 -14.16 -3.61 -3.88
CA PHE A 250 -13.46 -2.43 -4.39
C PHE A 250 -13.20 -2.53 -5.89
N GLU A 251 -13.02 -1.39 -6.55
CA GLU A 251 -12.62 -1.33 -7.96
C GLU A 251 -11.21 -1.91 -8.16
N ASP A 252 -10.98 -2.58 -9.29
CA ASP A 252 -9.72 -3.20 -9.69
C ASP A 252 -9.09 -4.17 -8.65
N ASP A 253 -9.87 -4.64 -7.67
CA ASP A 253 -9.43 -5.57 -6.62
C ASP A 253 -9.74 -7.02 -7.01
N ALA A 254 -8.78 -7.93 -6.80
CA ALA A 254 -8.95 -9.35 -7.10
C ALA A 254 -10.18 -9.94 -6.41
N LYS A 255 -10.42 -9.63 -5.13
CA LYS A 255 -11.53 -10.22 -4.38
C LYS A 255 -12.89 -9.82 -4.95
N SER A 256 -13.02 -8.59 -5.46
CA SER A 256 -14.25 -8.11 -6.10
C SER A 256 -14.55 -8.86 -7.38
N ARG A 257 -13.54 -9.09 -8.23
CA ARG A 257 -13.72 -9.80 -9.51
C ARG A 257 -14.21 -11.24 -9.29
N TRP A 258 -13.70 -11.89 -8.24
CA TRP A 258 -14.19 -13.22 -7.84
C TRP A 258 -15.60 -13.19 -7.26
N LEU A 259 -15.93 -12.22 -6.41
CA LEU A 259 -17.28 -12.10 -5.85
C LEU A 259 -18.34 -11.80 -6.93
N SER A 260 -18.02 -10.98 -7.93
CA SER A 260 -18.96 -10.66 -9.02
C SER A 260 -19.32 -11.88 -9.87
N ASN A 261 -18.39 -12.80 -10.08
CA ASN A 261 -18.67 -14.04 -10.82
C ASN A 261 -19.63 -14.97 -10.05
N VAL A 262 -19.60 -14.93 -8.72
CA VAL A 262 -20.43 -15.79 -7.85
C VAL A 262 -21.87 -15.26 -7.78
N GLU A 263 -22.09 -13.95 -7.92
CA GLU A 263 -23.44 -13.36 -7.88
C GLU A 263 -24.31 -13.73 -9.07
N SER A 264 -23.73 -14.06 -10.23
CA SER A 264 -24.50 -14.52 -11.39
C SER A 264 -24.99 -15.97 -11.27
N GLU A 265 -24.49 -16.74 -10.29
CA GLU A 265 -24.75 -18.19 -10.13
C GLU A 265 -25.60 -18.48 -8.88
N ASP A 266 -26.77 -17.84 -8.81
CA ASP A 266 -27.67 -17.55 -7.67
C ASP A 266 -28.16 -18.69 -6.72
N GLU A 267 -27.61 -19.90 -6.70
CA GLU A 267 -28.09 -20.97 -5.79
C GLU A 267 -27.13 -21.42 -4.68
N ASN A 268 -25.86 -20.98 -4.66
CA ASN A 268 -24.93 -21.36 -3.60
C ASN A 268 -23.94 -20.25 -3.24
N SER A 269 -24.40 -19.26 -2.46
CA SER A 269 -23.51 -18.20 -1.94
C SER A 269 -22.38 -18.82 -1.11
N LEU A 270 -21.15 -18.76 -1.63
CA LEU A 270 -19.96 -19.29 -0.97
C LEU A 270 -19.82 -18.74 0.45
N THR A 271 -19.43 -19.59 1.39
CA THR A 271 -18.93 -19.13 2.68
C THR A 271 -17.61 -18.37 2.49
N VAL A 272 -17.23 -17.52 3.45
CA VAL A 272 -15.95 -16.80 3.45
C VAL A 272 -14.79 -17.78 3.28
N LYS A 273 -14.82 -18.93 3.98
CA LYS A 273 -13.77 -19.93 3.86
C LYS A 273 -13.69 -20.51 2.45
N GLU A 274 -14.81 -20.94 1.88
CA GLU A 274 -14.86 -21.48 0.50
C GLU A 274 -14.41 -20.44 -0.53
N PHE A 275 -14.78 -19.17 -0.33
CA PHE A 275 -14.31 -18.06 -1.17
C PHE A 275 -12.78 -17.95 -1.15
N TRP A 276 -12.16 -17.98 0.03
CA TRP A 276 -10.70 -17.89 0.15
C TRP A 276 -9.97 -19.15 -0.33
N ASP A 277 -10.60 -20.32 -0.21
CA ASP A 277 -10.10 -21.57 -0.79
C ASP A 277 -10.14 -21.48 -2.33
N MET A 278 -11.23 -20.96 -2.92
CA MET A 278 -11.40 -20.81 -4.36
C MET A 278 -10.48 -19.73 -4.97
N ILE A 279 -10.36 -18.55 -4.36
CA ILE A 279 -9.50 -17.49 -4.89
C ILE A 279 -8.02 -17.92 -4.93
N SER A 280 -7.62 -18.83 -4.03
CA SER A 280 -6.24 -19.32 -3.98
C SER A 280 -5.80 -20.13 -5.19
N ILE A 281 -6.75 -20.72 -5.93
CA ILE A 281 -6.48 -21.56 -7.09
C ILE A 281 -6.66 -20.83 -8.43
N GLY A 282 -6.88 -19.51 -8.43
CA GLY A 282 -7.18 -18.78 -9.65
C GLY A 282 -6.58 -17.38 -9.75
N GLY A 283 -6.61 -16.83 -10.97
CA GLY A 283 -6.23 -15.46 -11.28
C GLY A 283 -4.82 -15.07 -10.82
N GLU A 284 -4.77 -14.12 -9.88
CA GLU A 284 -3.56 -13.52 -9.32
C GLU A 284 -2.68 -14.45 -8.49
N PHE A 285 -3.19 -15.60 -8.08
CA PHE A 285 -2.56 -16.48 -7.09
C PHE A 285 -1.96 -17.75 -7.72
N VAL A 286 -2.00 -17.85 -9.06
CA VAL A 286 -1.53 -19.01 -9.83
C VAL A 286 -0.19 -18.70 -10.52
N GLY A 287 0.57 -19.73 -10.87
CA GLY A 287 1.75 -19.61 -11.73
C GLY A 287 3.00 -19.05 -11.05
N GLY A 288 3.09 -19.17 -9.72
CA GLY A 288 4.21 -18.67 -8.93
C GLY A 288 4.08 -17.21 -8.49
N ASN A 289 3.07 -16.49 -9.00
CA ASN A 289 2.67 -15.18 -8.49
C ASN A 289 2.13 -15.30 -7.07
N ARG A 290 2.35 -14.28 -6.25
CA ARG A 290 1.97 -14.23 -4.85
C ARG A 290 1.45 -12.84 -4.50
N ALA A 291 0.15 -12.66 -4.56
CA ALA A 291 -0.47 -11.47 -4.01
C ALA A 291 -0.93 -11.71 -2.56
N GLY A 292 -1.09 -10.62 -1.80
CA GLY A 292 -1.54 -10.67 -0.42
C GLY A 292 -2.54 -9.56 -0.12
N PHE A 293 -3.37 -9.79 0.89
CA PHE A 293 -4.33 -8.82 1.37
C PHE A 293 -3.92 -8.35 2.77
N ILE A 294 -4.05 -7.05 3.03
CA ILE A 294 -3.70 -6.44 4.31
C ILE A 294 -4.84 -5.54 4.74
N TRP A 295 -5.18 -5.65 6.03
CA TRP A 295 -6.21 -4.84 6.68
C TRP A 295 -5.65 -4.22 7.95
N VAL A 296 -6.09 -3.02 8.26
CA VAL A 296 -6.00 -2.45 9.61
C VAL A 296 -7.33 -1.85 9.99
N GLU A 297 -7.85 -2.23 11.14
CA GLU A 297 -9.07 -1.68 11.72
C GLU A 297 -8.74 -0.97 13.02
N MET A 298 -9.37 0.18 13.23
CA MET A 298 -9.35 0.91 14.48
C MET A 298 -10.77 1.20 14.92
N LYS A 299 -11.06 0.99 16.21
CA LYS A 299 -12.32 1.47 16.80
C LYS A 299 -12.26 2.98 17.04
N GLY A 300 -13.36 3.66 16.81
CA GLY A 300 -13.56 5.05 17.21
C GLY A 300 -13.58 5.19 18.71
N ASN A 301 -13.51 6.44 19.19
CA ASN A 301 -13.87 6.70 20.59
C ASN A 301 -15.39 6.56 20.70
N ASP A 302 -15.86 5.64 21.54
CA ASP A 302 -17.25 5.59 21.98
C ASP A 302 -17.53 6.90 22.75
N GLY A 303 -18.01 7.92 22.02
CA GLY A 303 -18.64 9.07 22.66
C GLY A 303 -19.87 8.56 23.42
N ASP A 304 -19.98 8.96 24.68
CA ASP A 304 -21.01 8.59 25.64
C ASP A 304 -22.41 8.48 25.00
N GLY A 305 -23.12 7.40 25.31
CA GLY A 305 -24.33 6.89 24.65
C GLY A 305 -25.60 7.71 24.87
N GLY A 306 -25.55 9.01 24.59
CA GLY A 306 -26.68 9.94 24.76
C GLY A 306 -26.84 10.89 23.59
N ASP A 307 -27.20 10.37 22.41
CA ASP A 307 -28.02 11.08 21.40
C ASP A 307 -28.05 10.30 20.06
N GLY A 308 -28.70 9.13 20.04
CA GLY A 308 -28.94 8.41 18.79
C GLY A 308 -29.67 9.26 17.73
N GLN A 309 -30.48 10.23 18.15
CA GLN A 309 -31.16 11.18 17.25
C GLN A 309 -30.28 12.35 16.79
N LYS A 310 -29.30 12.83 17.58
CA LYS A 310 -28.30 13.80 17.05
C LYS A 310 -27.27 13.14 16.16
N ILE A 311 -26.94 11.86 16.35
CA ILE A 311 -26.00 11.15 15.47
C ILE A 311 -26.64 10.89 14.09
N ILE A 312 -27.95 10.61 14.02
CA ILE A 312 -28.65 10.42 12.74
C ILE A 312 -28.87 11.75 12.00
N SER A 313 -29.18 12.84 12.70
CA SER A 313 -29.21 14.18 12.09
C SER A 313 -27.81 14.68 11.74
N ALA A 314 -26.81 14.35 12.56
CA ALA A 314 -25.40 14.57 12.27
C ALA A 314 -24.94 13.75 11.07
N ALA A 315 -25.39 12.49 10.90
CA ALA A 315 -25.08 11.59 9.79
C ALA A 315 -25.72 12.02 8.47
N LYS A 316 -26.93 12.59 8.51
CA LYS A 316 -27.51 13.35 7.37
C LYS A 316 -26.74 14.65 7.09
N SER A 317 -26.02 15.19 8.09
CA SER A 317 -25.10 16.33 7.95
C SER A 317 -23.61 15.95 7.89
N ILE A 318 -23.26 14.65 7.79
CA ILE A 318 -21.93 14.23 7.36
C ILE A 318 -21.94 14.47 5.85
N LYS A 319 -21.90 15.75 5.47
CA LYS A 319 -21.06 16.15 4.35
C LYS A 319 -19.68 16.19 4.97
N PRO A 320 -18.81 15.19 4.77
CA PRO A 320 -17.39 15.36 5.07
C PRO A 320 -16.97 16.64 4.37
N ASN A 321 -16.65 17.69 5.14
CA ASN A 321 -16.31 18.99 4.58
C ASN A 321 -15.23 18.79 3.52
N GLU A 322 -15.60 18.96 2.24
CA GLU A 322 -14.67 18.91 1.10
C GLU A 322 -13.51 19.89 1.35
N GLU A 323 -13.82 20.97 2.05
CA GLU A 323 -12.89 21.97 2.57
C GLU A 323 -11.73 21.39 3.39
N LYS A 324 -11.89 20.22 4.06
CA LYS A 324 -10.86 19.63 4.93
C LYS A 324 -9.81 18.80 4.18
N ILE A 325 -10.04 18.46 2.92
CA ILE A 325 -9.02 17.75 2.14
C ILE A 325 -7.92 18.74 1.75
N GLY A 326 -8.32 19.90 1.22
CA GLY A 326 -7.40 20.84 0.59
C GLY A 326 -6.81 20.24 -0.69
N GLY A 327 -6.69 21.06 -1.72
CA GLY A 327 -6.32 20.60 -3.07
C GLY A 327 -7.46 20.72 -4.05
N LEU A 328 -7.26 20.15 -5.23
CA LEU A 328 -8.11 20.40 -6.39
C LEU A 328 -9.33 19.47 -6.40
N LEU A 329 -10.51 20.04 -6.19
CA LEU A 329 -11.79 19.35 -6.34
C LEU A 329 -12.18 19.29 -7.82
N VAL A 330 -12.46 18.09 -8.33
CA VAL A 330 -12.88 17.86 -9.72
C VAL A 330 -14.10 16.93 -9.78
N ASP A 331 -14.83 16.95 -10.90
CA ASP A 331 -15.84 15.92 -11.18
C ASP A 331 -15.20 14.59 -11.61
N ASN A 332 -15.99 13.51 -11.66
CA ASN A 332 -15.49 12.19 -12.04
C ASN A 332 -14.97 12.10 -13.47
N VAL A 333 -15.55 12.86 -14.41
CA VAL A 333 -15.11 12.88 -15.81
C VAL A 333 -13.70 13.45 -15.89
N THR A 334 -13.49 14.58 -15.23
CA THR A 334 -12.22 15.29 -15.13
C THR A 334 -11.19 14.46 -14.35
N TYR A 335 -11.58 13.79 -13.28
CA TYR A 335 -10.71 12.86 -12.55
C TYR A 335 -10.22 11.71 -13.45
N ASN A 336 -11.12 11.08 -14.20
CA ASN A 336 -10.75 10.02 -15.14
C ASN A 336 -9.84 10.54 -16.25
N LEU A 337 -10.12 11.74 -16.79
CA LEU A 337 -9.24 12.39 -17.75
C LEU A 337 -7.84 12.66 -17.17
N THR A 338 -7.75 13.05 -15.89
CA THR A 338 -6.48 13.27 -15.18
C THR A 338 -5.62 12.00 -15.18
N ILE A 339 -6.23 10.89 -14.77
CA ILE A 339 -5.58 9.57 -14.70
C ILE A 339 -5.21 9.10 -16.11
N ASN A 340 -6.14 9.17 -17.07
CA ASN A 340 -5.91 8.73 -18.44
C ASN A 340 -4.80 9.54 -19.13
N THR A 341 -4.75 10.85 -18.87
CA THR A 341 -3.65 11.70 -19.37
C THR A 341 -2.33 11.22 -18.80
N LEU A 342 -2.26 10.94 -17.49
CA LEU A 342 -1.05 10.43 -16.84
C LEU A 342 -0.62 9.05 -17.38
N LEU A 343 -1.58 8.16 -17.62
CA LEU A 343 -1.31 6.82 -18.16
C LEU A 343 -0.82 6.82 -19.61
N ASN A 344 -1.07 7.90 -20.35
CA ASN A 344 -0.58 8.06 -21.73
C ASN A 344 0.83 8.69 -21.81
N GLU A 345 1.39 9.10 -20.69
CA GLU A 345 2.73 9.69 -20.62
C GLU A 345 3.84 8.61 -20.63
N ASN A 346 5.10 9.03 -20.80
CA ASN A 346 6.24 8.12 -20.93
C ASN A 346 7.33 8.40 -19.87
N PHE A 347 7.53 7.42 -18.99
CA PHE A 347 8.48 7.51 -17.88
C PHE A 347 9.70 6.58 -18.04
N GLN A 348 10.04 6.18 -19.26
CA GLN A 348 11.15 5.26 -19.53
C GLN A 348 12.53 5.85 -19.21
N SER A 349 12.74 7.15 -19.45
CA SER A 349 14.02 7.84 -19.22
C SER A 349 13.79 9.20 -18.57
N GLU A 350 14.82 9.78 -17.95
CA GLU A 350 14.69 11.05 -17.23
C GLU A 350 14.21 12.18 -18.15
N SER A 351 14.78 12.29 -19.36
CA SER A 351 14.36 13.32 -20.33
C SER A 351 12.89 13.19 -20.72
N LEU A 352 12.42 11.97 -21.01
CA LEU A 352 11.02 11.73 -21.36
C LEU A 352 10.11 11.97 -20.15
N ALA A 353 10.53 11.59 -18.95
CA ALA A 353 9.76 11.81 -17.74
C ALA A 353 9.59 13.30 -17.40
N ILE A 354 10.61 14.14 -17.65
CA ILE A 354 10.52 15.60 -17.52
C ILE A 354 9.52 16.18 -18.52
N GLU A 355 9.63 15.75 -19.77
CA GLU A 355 8.73 16.17 -20.84
C GLU A 355 7.29 15.77 -20.51
N SER A 356 7.08 14.51 -20.12
CA SER A 356 5.79 13.98 -19.70
C SER A 356 5.22 14.67 -18.46
N THR A 357 6.05 15.00 -17.48
CA THR A 357 5.63 15.79 -16.31
C THR A 357 5.17 17.18 -16.75
N SER A 358 5.89 17.80 -17.69
CA SER A 358 5.52 19.12 -18.23
C SER A 358 4.25 19.06 -19.09
N ASN A 359 4.11 18.04 -19.93
CA ASN A 359 2.95 17.81 -20.80
C ASN A 359 1.69 17.56 -19.97
N TRP A 360 1.78 16.70 -18.95
CA TRP A 360 0.67 16.47 -18.05
C TRP A 360 0.24 17.75 -17.35
N LYS A 361 1.19 18.57 -16.86
CA LYS A 361 0.87 19.86 -16.24
C LYS A 361 0.21 20.81 -17.24
N CYS A 362 0.74 20.96 -18.44
CA CYS A 362 0.15 21.85 -19.44
C CYS A 362 -1.26 21.40 -19.84
N ASN A 363 -1.41 20.11 -20.18
CA ASN A 363 -2.67 19.55 -20.66
C ASN A 363 -3.73 19.50 -19.56
N PHE A 364 -3.38 19.04 -18.37
CA PHE A 364 -4.36 18.88 -17.29
C PHE A 364 -4.53 20.15 -16.46
N LEU A 365 -3.45 20.82 -16.06
CA LEU A 365 -3.52 21.97 -15.15
C LEU A 365 -3.82 23.26 -15.89
N GLU A 366 -2.94 23.65 -16.81
CA GLU A 366 -2.95 25.00 -17.39
C GLU A 366 -4.09 25.22 -18.38
N GLN A 367 -4.50 24.18 -19.12
CA GLN A 367 -5.60 24.27 -20.07
C GLN A 367 -6.98 24.20 -19.42
N ARG A 368 -7.10 23.72 -18.17
CA ARG A 368 -8.40 23.44 -17.55
C ARG A 368 -8.69 24.27 -16.30
N PHE A 369 -7.66 24.80 -15.64
CA PHE A 369 -7.82 25.55 -14.40
C PHE A 369 -7.13 26.92 -14.48
N THR A 370 -7.69 27.88 -13.77
CA THR A 370 -7.15 29.23 -13.69
C THR A 370 -5.88 29.27 -12.83
N LYS A 371 -5.00 30.26 -13.04
CA LYS A 371 -3.78 30.41 -12.23
C LYS A 371 -4.08 30.51 -10.73
N GLU A 372 -5.15 31.20 -10.35
CA GLU A 372 -5.58 31.31 -8.96
C GLU A 372 -5.93 29.95 -8.37
N GLU A 373 -6.69 29.11 -9.09
CA GLU A 373 -7.01 27.74 -8.63
C GLU A 373 -5.74 26.88 -8.48
N LEU A 374 -4.77 27.03 -9.36
CA LEU A 374 -3.51 26.28 -9.32
C LEU A 374 -2.62 26.70 -8.13
N GLU A 375 -2.55 28.00 -7.83
CA GLU A 375 -1.73 28.55 -6.75
C GLU A 375 -2.27 28.18 -5.36
N HIS A 376 -3.59 28.06 -5.19
CA HIS A 376 -4.21 27.74 -3.91
C HIS A 376 -4.30 26.24 -3.63
N ASN A 377 -4.29 25.39 -4.66
CA ASN A 377 -4.56 23.95 -4.52
C ASN A 377 -3.31 23.06 -4.58
N PHE A 378 -2.15 23.60 -4.92
CA PHE A 378 -0.89 22.85 -4.93
C PHE A 378 0.15 23.50 -4.03
N ILE A 379 0.95 22.66 -3.38
CA ILE A 379 1.92 23.16 -2.41
C ILE A 379 3.32 22.76 -2.89
N THR A 380 4.12 23.77 -3.20
CA THR A 380 5.56 23.62 -3.39
C THR A 380 6.26 23.87 -2.05
N PHE A 381 7.16 22.98 -1.66
CA PHE A 381 7.82 23.06 -0.37
C PHE A 381 9.20 22.41 -0.38
N MET A 382 10.05 22.92 0.52
CA MET A 382 11.36 22.36 0.81
C MET A 382 11.29 21.37 1.97
N VAL A 383 12.01 20.26 1.83
CA VAL A 383 12.32 19.33 2.91
C VAL A 383 13.81 19.43 3.18
N GLU A 384 14.18 19.71 4.43
CA GLU A 384 15.56 19.67 4.91
C GLU A 384 15.60 18.85 6.18
N ASN A 385 16.05 17.60 6.07
CA ASN A 385 16.04 16.67 7.19
C ASN A 385 17.37 15.90 7.28
N PRO A 386 18.24 16.24 8.24
CA PRO A 386 19.61 15.71 8.33
C PRO A 386 19.69 14.28 8.88
N LEU A 387 18.56 13.61 9.18
CA LEU A 387 18.53 12.25 9.77
C LEU A 387 19.23 11.16 8.93
N VAL A 388 19.68 11.48 7.71
CA VAL A 388 20.48 10.63 6.81
C VAL A 388 21.75 10.04 7.47
N LYS A 389 22.36 10.70 8.47
CA LYS A 389 23.68 10.23 8.97
C LYS A 389 23.65 9.04 9.95
N LYS A 390 22.53 8.72 10.63
CA LYS A 390 22.54 7.68 11.68
C LYS A 390 22.07 6.29 11.24
N GLU A 391 21.24 6.16 10.21
CA GLU A 391 20.77 4.84 9.76
C GLU A 391 21.69 4.17 8.73
N ILE A 392 22.43 4.93 7.93
CA ILE A 392 23.37 4.36 6.94
C ILE A 392 24.50 3.58 7.62
N GLN A 393 24.90 3.93 8.85
CA GLN A 393 25.90 3.15 9.60
C GLN A 393 25.37 1.81 10.13
N LYS A 394 24.04 1.61 10.21
CA LYS A 394 23.45 0.33 10.64
C LYS A 394 23.13 -0.63 9.49
N THR A 395 23.27 -0.21 8.23
CA THR A 395 23.06 -1.06 7.05
C THR A 395 24.32 -1.25 6.21
N ASN A 396 25.51 -1.21 6.83
CA ASN A 396 26.69 -1.89 6.28
C ASN A 396 26.57 -3.39 6.58
N VAL A 397 25.62 -4.05 5.92
CA VAL A 397 25.69 -5.50 5.75
C VAL A 397 26.81 -5.74 4.74
N ILE A 398 27.99 -6.04 5.26
CA ILE A 398 29.08 -6.66 4.53
C ILE A 398 28.50 -7.87 3.78
N PRO A 399 28.83 -8.07 2.49
CA PRO A 399 28.25 -9.13 1.67
C PRO A 399 28.60 -10.48 2.29
N VAL A 400 27.58 -11.22 2.71
CA VAL A 400 27.75 -12.62 3.09
C VAL A 400 27.98 -13.38 1.80
N ASN A 401 29.26 -13.69 1.54
CA ASN A 401 29.66 -14.63 0.50
C ASN A 401 28.89 -15.93 0.69
N ASN A 402 28.26 -16.39 -0.39
CA ASN A 402 27.77 -17.75 -0.54
C ASN A 402 28.93 -18.73 -0.24
N LEU A 403 28.93 -19.33 0.94
CA LEU A 403 29.68 -20.54 1.21
C LEU A 403 28.72 -21.72 1.04
N GLN A 404 28.70 -22.24 -0.18
CA GLN A 404 28.30 -23.62 -0.43
C GLN A 404 29.02 -24.52 0.56
N MET A 405 28.26 -25.43 1.19
CA MET A 405 28.81 -26.53 1.96
C MET A 405 29.75 -27.35 1.07
N SER A 406 31.05 -27.15 1.22
CA SER A 406 32.05 -28.10 0.77
C SER A 406 32.19 -29.16 1.87
N ILE A 407 31.80 -30.39 1.53
CA ILE A 407 32.04 -31.58 2.32
C ILE A 407 33.57 -31.74 2.42
N LYS A 408 34.16 -31.35 3.55
CA LYS A 408 35.56 -31.69 3.87
C LYS A 408 35.63 -33.18 4.17
N ARG A 409 36.05 -33.97 3.17
CA ARG A 409 36.56 -35.33 3.41
C ARG A 409 37.79 -35.23 4.29
N LYS A 410 37.78 -36.02 5.37
CA LYS A 410 38.84 -36.15 6.37
C LYS A 410 40.00 -36.93 5.73
N ASN A 411 41.08 -36.27 5.37
CA ASN A 411 42.33 -36.94 5.00
C ASN A 411 42.98 -37.47 6.29
N ILE A 412 42.92 -38.78 6.47
CA ILE A 412 43.71 -39.50 7.47
C ILE A 412 45.13 -39.60 6.90
N SER A 413 46.07 -38.92 7.56
CA SER A 413 47.49 -39.14 7.41
C SER A 413 47.85 -40.52 7.97
N ASN A 414 48.40 -41.39 7.14
CA ASN A 414 49.21 -42.52 7.60
C ASN A 414 50.49 -42.55 6.74
N ASP A 415 51.58 -42.14 7.35
CA ASP A 415 52.92 -42.56 6.97
C ASP A 415 53.03 -44.08 7.14
N SER A 416 53.42 -44.80 6.08
CA SER A 416 54.62 -45.65 6.10
C SER A 416 54.66 -46.64 4.93
N LYS A 417 55.84 -46.65 4.28
CA LYS A 417 56.52 -47.80 3.66
C LYS A 417 55.95 -48.40 2.36
N ILE A 418 56.65 -48.08 1.27
CA ILE A 418 56.81 -48.89 0.05
C ILE A 418 57.59 -50.18 0.43
N PRO A 419 57.23 -51.37 -0.08
CA PRO A 419 57.93 -51.91 -1.25
C PRO A 419 57.05 -52.64 -2.30
N SER A 420 57.41 -52.39 -3.56
CA SER A 420 57.39 -53.26 -4.75
C SER A 420 56.66 -54.61 -4.71
N SER A 421 55.78 -54.86 -5.69
CA SER A 421 55.93 -55.89 -6.77
C SER A 421 54.59 -56.35 -7.39
N VAL A 422 54.59 -56.41 -8.73
CA VAL A 422 54.04 -57.48 -9.62
C VAL A 422 52.51 -57.61 -9.90
N SER A 423 52.24 -57.83 -11.20
CA SER A 423 51.08 -58.43 -11.93
C SER A 423 49.71 -57.73 -11.84
N GLN A 424 49.18 -57.21 -12.96
CA GLN A 424 48.34 -57.92 -13.96
C GLN A 424 47.11 -58.60 -13.34
N GLU A 425 45.91 -58.07 -13.59
CA GLU A 425 44.83 -58.81 -14.26
C GLU A 425 43.66 -57.89 -14.66
N GLU A 426 43.16 -58.18 -15.84
CA GLU A 426 42.01 -57.58 -16.50
C GLU A 426 40.70 -57.99 -15.78
N THR A 427 39.65 -57.18 -15.86
CA THR A 427 38.38 -57.64 -16.43
C THR A 427 37.43 -56.47 -16.68
N ASN A 428 37.07 -56.36 -17.95
CA ASN A 428 35.91 -55.67 -18.48
C ASN A 428 34.61 -56.03 -17.74
N ILE A 429 33.67 -55.09 -17.63
CA ILE A 429 32.30 -55.23 -18.19
C ILE A 429 31.65 -53.84 -18.18
N SER A 430 31.23 -53.42 -19.38
CA SER A 430 30.49 -52.19 -19.70
C SER A 430 28.95 -52.43 -19.63
N PRO A 431 28.13 -51.37 -19.71
CA PRO A 431 26.81 -51.28 -19.07
C PRO A 431 25.65 -51.69 -19.99
N LYS A 432 24.51 -52.09 -19.39
CA LYS A 432 23.22 -52.15 -20.08
C LYS A 432 22.17 -51.25 -19.44
N ARG A 433 21.87 -50.20 -20.19
CA ARG A 433 20.62 -49.43 -20.27
C ARG A 433 19.39 -50.35 -20.31
N ILE A 434 18.35 -50.04 -19.53
CA ILE A 434 16.96 -50.38 -19.87
C ILE A 434 16.10 -49.13 -19.60
N LYS A 435 15.10 -49.00 -20.48
CA LYS A 435 14.20 -47.88 -20.80
C LYS A 435 13.46 -47.26 -19.64
#